data_AF-A0A662KPL4-F1
#
_entry.id   AF-A0A662KPL4-F1
#
_cell.length_a   1.000
_cell.length_b   1.000
_cell.length_c   1.000
_cell.angle_alpha   90.00
_cell.angle_beta   90.00
_cell.angle_gamma   90.00
#
_symmetry.space_group_name_H-M   'P 1'
#
loop_
_entity.id
_entity.type
_entity.pdbx_description
1 polymer ?
#
loop_
_entity_poly.entity_id
_entity_poly.type
_entity_poly.pdbx_seq_one_letter_code
_entity_poly.pdbx_strand_id
1 'polypeptide(L)'
;MAPRGGKNMKRSKNKRIKEKRGFFGKKSIMMGAIAIATFALLIIVGYANAATSTIEVSQPVQVTDNTYYERGESIICDGSNYWLFYGRSDTVTGNYGSGDPDTHDYKVYYKKATTIDGLASATATLVTGDNNTNLYLGETDAAYFDSKIWVFASSDVGSGCALYSWNTTDGSSWDEWNLSSAMGIGLLPDGAAHFAAAVCNGKLWVAYQLGNDWNAKYWDGSSWSSEYDIST
;
A
#
# COMPACT_ATOMS: atom_id res chain seq x y z
N MET A 1 73.37 76.53 -23.38
CA MET A 1 72.42 77.11 -24.35
C MET A 1 72.12 76.02 -25.39
N ALA A 2 70.93 75.43 -25.32
CA ALA A 2 70.39 74.47 -26.29
C ALA A 2 69.14 75.09 -26.91
N PRO A 3 68.79 74.77 -28.16
CA PRO A 3 67.38 74.44 -28.41
C PRO A 3 67.08 73.45 -29.56
N ARG A 4 65.98 72.70 -29.34
CA ARG A 4 64.82 72.40 -30.23
C ARG A 4 65.09 71.62 -31.54
N GLY A 5 64.43 70.52 -31.88
CA GLY A 5 63.18 69.91 -31.41
C GLY A 5 62.03 70.07 -32.41
N GLY A 6 61.70 68.98 -33.11
CA GLY A 6 60.44 68.74 -33.85
C GLY A 6 60.54 68.87 -35.38
N LYS A 7 59.74 68.21 -36.22
CA LYS A 7 58.74 67.11 -36.13
C LYS A 7 58.22 66.90 -37.58
N ASN A 8 57.67 65.72 -37.88
CA ASN A 8 56.65 65.46 -38.94
C ASN A 8 57.16 65.42 -40.42
N MET A 9 56.63 64.65 -41.37
CA MET A 9 55.50 63.70 -41.47
C MET A 9 55.47 63.10 -42.89
N LYS A 10 54.98 61.86 -43.02
CA LYS A 10 54.11 61.33 -44.12
C LYS A 10 54.79 61.07 -45.49
N ARG A 11 54.44 60.04 -46.28
CA ARG A 11 53.13 59.40 -46.51
C ARG A 11 53.30 58.14 -47.41
N SER A 12 52.46 57.11 -47.17
CA SER A 12 51.61 56.39 -48.17
C SER A 12 52.30 55.71 -49.37
N LYS A 13 52.05 54.46 -49.78
CA LYS A 13 50.87 53.55 -49.87
C LYS A 13 51.47 52.30 -50.61
N ASN A 14 50.98 51.07 -50.59
CA ASN A 14 49.62 50.65 -50.86
C ASN A 14 49.47 49.14 -50.61
N LYS A 15 48.26 48.81 -50.21
CA LYS A 15 47.72 47.51 -49.81
C LYS A 15 47.32 46.69 -51.04
N ARG A 16 47.64 45.39 -51.07
CA ARG A 16 46.83 44.37 -51.77
C ARG A 16 46.78 43.10 -50.93
N ILE A 17 45.72 43.00 -50.13
CA ILE A 17 45.34 41.76 -49.45
C ILE A 17 44.48 40.98 -50.44
N LYS A 18 44.99 39.85 -50.94
CA LYS A 18 44.15 38.79 -51.52
C LYS A 18 43.66 37.94 -50.34
N GLU A 19 42.38 38.06 -50.00
CA GLU A 19 41.71 37.11 -49.11
C GLU A 19 41.74 35.72 -49.75
N LYS A 20 42.59 34.82 -49.24
CA LYS A 20 42.35 33.38 -49.36
C LYS A 20 41.35 33.01 -48.28
N ARG A 21 40.06 33.02 -48.61
CA ARG A 21 39.01 32.51 -47.71
C ARG A 21 39.22 31.00 -47.54
N GLY A 22 39.53 30.61 -46.31
CA GLY A 22 39.73 29.23 -45.90
C GLY A 22 38.48 28.39 -46.12
N PHE A 23 38.54 27.48 -47.08
CA PHE A 23 37.49 26.50 -47.37
C PHE A 23 37.45 25.35 -46.34
N PHE A 24 38.43 25.27 -45.43
CA PHE A 24 38.60 24.16 -44.50
C PHE A 24 38.07 24.39 -43.07
N GLY A 25 37.55 25.58 -42.75
CA GLY A 25 37.24 25.94 -41.35
C GLY A 25 35.89 25.48 -40.81
N LYS A 26 34.84 25.40 -41.63
CA LYS A 26 33.46 25.21 -41.11
C LYS A 26 32.99 23.76 -41.07
N LYS A 27 33.40 22.92 -42.04
CA LYS A 27 32.97 21.50 -42.11
C LYS A 27 33.66 20.62 -41.07
N SER A 28 34.94 20.84 -40.78
CA SER A 28 35.69 20.06 -39.78
C SER A 28 35.28 20.37 -38.34
N ILE A 29 34.91 21.62 -38.04
CA ILE A 29 34.40 22.01 -36.70
C ILE A 29 33.00 21.42 -36.48
N MET A 30 32.15 21.40 -37.52
CA MET A 30 30.79 20.85 -37.43
C MET A 30 30.80 19.31 -37.30
N MET A 31 31.72 18.60 -37.99
CA MET A 31 31.90 17.16 -37.83
C MET A 31 32.47 16.78 -36.44
N GLY A 32 33.39 17.57 -35.89
CA GLY A 32 33.90 17.36 -34.53
C GLY A 32 32.84 17.59 -33.45
N ALA A 33 31.99 18.60 -33.61
CA ALA A 33 30.88 18.88 -32.68
C ALA A 33 29.80 17.77 -32.74
N ILE A 34 29.49 17.25 -33.94
CA ILE A 34 28.55 16.13 -34.09
C ILE A 34 29.11 14.85 -33.48
N ALA A 35 30.40 14.54 -33.66
CA ALA A 35 31.02 13.37 -33.06
C ALA A 35 31.00 13.41 -31.52
N ILE A 36 31.31 14.56 -30.91
CA ILE A 36 31.26 14.75 -29.46
C ILE A 36 29.82 14.67 -28.93
N ALA A 37 28.85 15.28 -29.62
CA ALA A 37 27.44 15.21 -29.25
C ALA A 37 26.90 13.78 -29.33
N THR A 38 27.32 13.00 -30.33
CA THR A 38 26.92 11.58 -30.49
C THR A 38 27.54 10.70 -29.40
N PHE A 39 28.80 10.96 -29.01
CA PHE A 39 29.48 10.26 -27.93
C PHE A 39 28.87 10.58 -26.55
N ALA A 40 28.49 11.84 -26.31
CA ALA A 40 27.79 12.26 -25.09
C ALA A 40 26.37 11.65 -25.01
N LEU A 41 25.66 11.56 -26.13
CA LEU A 41 24.34 10.92 -26.19
C LEU A 41 24.42 9.41 -25.92
N LEU A 42 25.46 8.72 -26.43
CA LEU A 42 25.71 7.30 -26.16
C LEU A 42 26.03 7.02 -24.69
N ILE A 43 26.75 7.93 -24.02
CA ILE A 43 27.01 7.83 -22.58
C ILE A 43 25.72 8.01 -21.77
N ILE A 44 24.88 9.00 -22.12
CA ILE A 44 23.61 9.28 -21.43
C ILE A 44 22.60 8.13 -21.63
N VAL A 45 22.54 7.52 -22.82
CA VAL A 45 21.69 6.34 -23.09
C VAL A 45 22.22 5.09 -22.37
N GLY A 46 23.54 4.96 -22.16
CA GLY A 46 24.13 3.89 -21.36
C GLY A 46 23.77 3.95 -19.87
N TYR A 47 23.71 5.15 -19.28
CA TYR A 47 23.30 5.33 -17.88
C TYR A 47 21.80 5.13 -17.64
N ALA A 48 20.96 5.41 -18.64
CA ALA A 48 19.51 5.22 -18.52
C ALA A 48 19.06 3.75 -18.51
N ASN A 49 19.90 2.81 -18.98
CA ASN A 49 19.55 1.40 -19.13
C ASN A 49 20.04 0.48 -17.99
N ALA A 50 20.71 1.02 -16.95
CA ALA A 50 21.33 0.21 -15.88
C ALA A 50 20.70 0.41 -14.49
N ALA A 51 19.59 1.14 -14.37
CA ALA A 51 18.85 1.27 -13.13
C ALA A 51 17.62 0.34 -13.12
N THR A 52 17.82 -0.95 -13.40
CA THR A 52 16.88 -1.96 -12.91
C THR A 52 17.11 -2.05 -11.40
N SER A 53 16.23 -1.44 -10.61
CA SER A 53 16.25 -1.66 -9.16
C SER A 53 16.05 -3.15 -8.92
N THR A 54 17.06 -3.84 -8.41
CA THR A 54 16.85 -5.15 -7.81
C THR A 54 15.87 -4.95 -6.67
N ILE A 55 14.69 -5.54 -6.79
CA ILE A 55 13.76 -5.63 -5.67
C ILE A 55 14.27 -6.80 -4.84
N GLU A 56 14.89 -6.49 -3.71
CA GLU A 56 15.23 -7.51 -2.73
C GLU A 56 13.92 -8.06 -2.16
N VAL A 57 13.65 -9.33 -2.44
CA VAL A 57 12.50 -10.04 -1.87
C VAL A 57 13.04 -11.01 -0.83
N SER A 58 12.63 -10.84 0.42
CA SER A 58 12.97 -11.78 1.48
C SER A 58 12.25 -13.11 1.27
N GLN A 59 12.76 -14.18 1.89
CA GLN A 59 12.01 -15.43 1.97
C GLN A 59 10.74 -15.23 2.81
N PRO A 60 9.65 -15.97 2.53
CA PRO A 60 8.44 -15.91 3.35
C PRO A 60 8.77 -16.15 4.83
N VAL A 61 8.30 -15.25 5.69
CA VAL A 61 8.40 -15.38 7.13
C VAL A 61 7.03 -15.81 7.65
N GLN A 62 6.98 -16.92 8.38
CA GLN A 62 5.76 -17.31 9.08
C GLN A 62 5.51 -16.33 10.24
N VAL A 63 4.35 -15.68 10.21
CA VAL A 63 3.98 -14.64 11.19
C VAL A 63 2.90 -15.11 12.17
N THR A 64 2.34 -16.30 12.00
CA THR A 64 1.31 -16.87 12.86
C THR A 64 1.75 -18.23 13.45
N ASP A 65 0.98 -18.80 14.39
CA ASP A 65 1.36 -20.05 15.11
C ASP A 65 1.09 -21.27 14.21
N ASN A 66 1.59 -22.46 14.57
CA ASN A 66 1.33 -23.71 13.85
C ASN A 66 0.49 -24.72 14.64
N THR A 67 0.08 -24.36 15.86
CA THR A 67 -0.71 -25.25 16.72
C THR A 67 -2.16 -25.34 16.23
N TYR A 68 -2.75 -24.21 15.86
CA TYR A 68 -4.13 -24.08 15.41
C TYR A 68 -4.18 -23.64 13.96
N TYR A 69 -5.27 -23.99 13.27
CA TYR A 69 -5.49 -23.50 11.93
C TYR A 69 -5.84 -22.01 11.96
N GLU A 70 -5.13 -21.23 11.16
CA GLU A 70 -5.23 -19.78 11.08
C GLU A 70 -5.41 -19.35 9.61
N ARG A 71 -6.26 -18.35 9.37
CA ARG A 71 -6.57 -17.85 8.02
C ARG A 71 -7.16 -16.43 8.06
N GLY A 72 -7.43 -15.90 6.87
CA GLY A 72 -8.17 -14.65 6.70
C GLY A 72 -7.38 -13.46 7.20
N GLU A 73 -6.07 -13.45 6.94
CA GLU A 73 -5.14 -12.46 7.48
C GLU A 73 -5.43 -11.07 6.91
N SER A 74 -5.51 -10.07 7.78
CA SER A 74 -5.57 -8.66 7.41
C SER A 74 -4.49 -7.87 8.16
N ILE A 75 -3.86 -6.92 7.48
CA ILE A 75 -2.76 -6.12 8.05
C ILE A 75 -3.02 -4.63 7.84
N ILE A 76 -2.82 -3.84 8.89
CA ILE A 76 -2.95 -2.38 8.85
C ILE A 76 -1.81 -1.71 9.62
N CYS A 77 -1.49 -0.47 9.25
CA CYS A 77 -0.53 0.38 9.97
C CYS A 77 -1.26 1.62 10.50
N ASP A 78 -1.12 1.89 11.80
CA ASP A 78 -1.70 3.06 12.48
C ASP A 78 -0.81 4.32 12.38
N GLY A 79 0.29 4.23 11.61
CA GLY A 79 1.34 5.24 11.51
C GLY A 79 2.50 5.05 12.49
N SER A 80 2.33 4.22 13.53
CA SER A 80 3.35 3.88 14.53
C SER A 80 3.57 2.38 14.68
N ASN A 81 2.51 1.59 14.56
CA ASN A 81 2.51 0.14 14.71
C ASN A 81 1.80 -0.52 13.53
N TYR A 82 2.31 -1.69 13.17
CA TYR A 82 1.66 -2.68 12.34
C TYR A 82 0.80 -3.59 13.22
N TRP A 83 -0.37 -3.91 12.71
CA TRP A 83 -1.36 -4.78 13.33
C TRP A 83 -1.72 -5.86 12.32
N LEU A 84 -1.43 -7.11 12.65
CA LEU A 84 -1.82 -8.28 11.88
C LEU A 84 -2.98 -8.96 12.61
N PHE A 85 -4.14 -9.05 11.98
CA PHE A 85 -5.31 -9.78 12.44
C PHE A 85 -5.46 -11.07 11.65
N TYR A 86 -6.05 -12.08 12.28
CA TYR A 86 -6.35 -13.37 11.67
C TYR A 86 -7.40 -14.12 12.49
N GLY A 87 -8.17 -14.95 11.81
CA GLY A 87 -9.01 -15.95 12.46
C GLY A 87 -8.16 -17.13 12.91
N ARG A 88 -8.35 -17.60 14.15
CA ARG A 88 -7.79 -18.85 14.67
C ARG A 88 -8.93 -19.78 15.09
N SER A 89 -8.94 -21.02 14.61
CA SER A 89 -9.95 -22.02 14.98
C SER A 89 -9.74 -22.51 16.41
N ASP A 90 -10.84 -22.73 17.14
CA ASP A 90 -10.82 -23.36 18.47
C ASP A 90 -10.52 -24.87 18.40
N THR A 91 -11.00 -25.56 17.36
CA THR A 91 -10.98 -27.03 17.28
C THR A 91 -10.07 -27.59 16.20
N VAL A 92 -9.83 -26.86 15.11
CA VAL A 92 -8.97 -27.31 14.01
C VAL A 92 -7.52 -27.02 14.36
N THR A 93 -6.73 -28.08 14.47
CA THR A 93 -5.29 -28.03 14.77
C THR A 93 -4.47 -28.41 13.56
N GLY A 94 -3.27 -27.85 13.45
CA GLY A 94 -2.35 -28.08 12.33
C GLY A 94 -2.44 -27.04 11.21
N ASN A 95 -1.66 -27.29 10.15
CA ASN A 95 -1.43 -26.35 9.06
C ASN A 95 -2.28 -26.66 7.82
N TYR A 96 -2.23 -25.75 6.85
CA TYR A 96 -2.81 -25.93 5.52
C TYR A 96 -2.44 -27.30 4.91
N GLY A 97 -3.45 -28.10 4.54
CA GLY A 97 -3.29 -29.42 3.92
C GLY A 97 -3.62 -30.61 4.82
N SER A 98 -3.93 -30.41 6.11
CA SER A 98 -4.48 -31.45 6.98
C SER A 98 -5.96 -31.21 7.27
N GLY A 99 -6.84 -32.04 6.70
CA GLY A 99 -8.28 -32.02 7.00
C GLY A 99 -9.05 -30.90 6.31
N ASP A 100 -10.28 -30.68 6.79
CA ASP A 100 -11.20 -29.64 6.32
C ASP A 100 -11.25 -28.51 7.35
N PRO A 101 -10.66 -27.33 7.05
CA PRO A 101 -10.65 -26.18 7.93
C PRO A 101 -11.90 -25.30 7.78
N ASP A 102 -12.88 -25.67 6.94
CA ASP A 102 -14.08 -24.86 6.69
C ASP A 102 -15.12 -25.04 7.82
N THR A 103 -14.69 -24.69 9.04
CA THR A 103 -15.51 -24.62 10.26
C THR A 103 -15.95 -23.18 10.56
N HIS A 104 -16.90 -23.02 11.49
CA HIS A 104 -17.37 -21.72 11.97
C HIS A 104 -17.08 -21.55 13.46
N ASP A 105 -15.88 -21.91 13.89
CA ASP A 105 -15.44 -21.89 15.30
C ASP A 105 -14.20 -21.00 15.51
N TYR A 106 -13.99 -20.06 14.59
CA TYR A 106 -12.85 -19.16 14.64
C TYR A 106 -13.05 -18.03 15.64
N LYS A 107 -11.94 -17.43 16.09
CA LYS A 107 -11.88 -16.17 16.84
C LYS A 107 -10.81 -15.25 16.27
N VAL A 108 -11.01 -13.94 16.33
CA VAL A 108 -10.02 -12.95 15.91
C VAL A 108 -8.91 -12.85 16.94
N TYR A 109 -7.68 -13.09 16.48
CA TYR A 109 -6.45 -12.76 17.19
C TYR A 109 -5.72 -11.64 16.46
N TYR A 110 -4.82 -10.96 17.18
CA TYR A 110 -3.92 -9.99 16.58
C TYR A 110 -2.50 -10.09 17.10
N LYS A 111 -1.56 -9.61 16.29
CA LYS A 111 -0.18 -9.30 16.64
C LYS A 111 0.10 -7.84 16.35
N LYS A 112 0.84 -7.18 17.26
CA LYS A 112 1.19 -5.75 17.17
C LYS A 112 2.70 -5.58 17.27
N ALA A 113 3.29 -4.80 16.35
CA ALA A 113 4.71 -4.48 16.36
C ALA A 113 4.99 -3.13 15.69
N THR A 114 6.12 -2.49 16.00
CA THR A 114 6.53 -1.22 15.34
C THR A 114 7.15 -1.42 13.96
N THR A 115 7.44 -2.67 13.57
CA THR A 115 7.96 -3.05 12.26
C THR A 115 7.25 -4.31 11.76
N ILE A 116 7.21 -4.50 10.43
CA ILE A 116 6.66 -5.72 9.82
C ILE A 116 7.41 -6.96 10.32
N ASP A 117 8.75 -6.93 10.32
CA ASP A 117 9.58 -8.04 10.82
C ASP A 117 9.30 -8.37 12.30
N GLY A 118 8.98 -7.34 13.10
CA GLY A 118 8.63 -7.52 14.50
C GLY A 118 7.37 -8.37 14.72
N LEU A 119 6.45 -8.42 13.75
CA LEU A 119 5.22 -9.21 13.84
C LEU A 119 5.51 -10.71 14.01
N ALA A 120 6.59 -11.23 13.43
CA ALA A 120 6.95 -12.64 13.57
C ALA A 120 7.19 -13.02 15.05
N SER A 121 7.79 -12.11 15.83
CA SER A 121 8.09 -12.30 17.25
C SER A 121 7.01 -11.80 18.21
N ALA A 122 6.01 -11.06 17.71
CA ALA A 122 4.98 -10.47 18.54
C ALA A 122 4.06 -11.54 19.14
N THR A 123 3.64 -11.31 20.38
CA THR A 123 2.69 -12.18 21.08
C THR A 123 1.30 -12.07 20.45
N ALA A 124 0.74 -13.21 20.07
CA ALA A 124 -0.65 -13.31 19.65
C ALA A 124 -1.59 -12.97 20.82
N THR A 125 -2.51 -12.04 20.60
CA THR A 125 -3.48 -11.59 21.61
C THR A 125 -4.89 -11.76 21.07
N LEU A 126 -5.79 -12.31 21.88
CA LEU A 126 -7.20 -12.45 21.51
C LEU A 126 -7.88 -11.08 21.55
N VAL A 127 -8.66 -10.73 20.52
CA VAL A 127 -9.55 -9.57 20.58
C VAL A 127 -10.67 -9.85 21.58
N THR A 128 -10.86 -8.99 22.57
CA THR A 128 -11.89 -9.20 23.58
C THR A 128 -13.26 -8.74 23.10
N GLY A 129 -14.29 -9.53 23.32
CA GLY A 129 -15.68 -9.21 23.00
C GLY A 129 -16.56 -10.45 23.12
N ASP A 130 -17.83 -10.27 23.47
CA ASP A 130 -18.76 -11.38 23.68
C ASP A 130 -19.08 -12.11 22.37
N ASN A 131 -18.99 -11.40 21.24
CA ASN A 131 -19.29 -11.93 19.91
C ASN A 131 -18.03 -12.30 19.11
N ASN A 132 -16.85 -12.28 19.73
CA ASN A 132 -15.64 -12.86 19.14
C ASN A 132 -15.64 -14.39 19.33
N THR A 133 -16.64 -15.03 18.73
CA THR A 133 -16.89 -16.47 18.78
C THR A 133 -17.62 -16.90 17.53
N ASN A 134 -17.47 -18.16 17.17
CA ASN A 134 -18.11 -18.79 16.02
C ASN A 134 -17.90 -18.03 14.70
N LEU A 135 -16.70 -17.50 14.49
CA LEU A 135 -16.47 -16.68 13.30
C LEU A 135 -16.50 -17.53 12.05
N TYR A 136 -17.20 -17.02 11.04
CA TYR A 136 -17.43 -17.66 9.77
C TYR A 136 -16.13 -17.77 9.00
N LEU A 137 -15.63 -19.00 8.87
CA LEU A 137 -14.46 -19.34 8.05
C LEU A 137 -13.23 -18.47 8.35
N GLY A 138 -13.08 -17.96 9.57
CA GLY A 138 -11.93 -17.16 10.02
C GLY A 138 -11.62 -15.91 9.19
N GLU A 139 -12.55 -15.41 8.38
CA GLU A 139 -12.34 -14.22 7.54
C GLU A 139 -12.21 -12.97 8.41
N THR A 140 -11.17 -12.18 8.17
CA THR A 140 -11.00 -10.86 8.80
C THR A 140 -10.67 -9.81 7.76
N ASP A 141 -11.07 -8.58 8.05
CA ASP A 141 -10.53 -7.39 7.40
C ASP A 141 -10.23 -6.33 8.46
N ALA A 142 -9.40 -5.34 8.15
CA ALA A 142 -8.98 -4.33 9.09
C ALA A 142 -8.78 -2.95 8.45
N ALA A 143 -9.10 -1.90 9.21
CA ALA A 143 -8.99 -0.52 8.76
C ALA A 143 -8.49 0.39 9.88
N TYR A 144 -7.71 1.41 9.53
CA TYR A 144 -7.35 2.49 10.47
C TYR A 144 -8.20 3.72 10.17
N PHE A 145 -9.15 4.01 11.05
CA PHE A 145 -10.15 5.06 10.86
C PHE A 145 -10.42 5.79 12.17
N ASP A 146 -10.51 7.12 12.09
CA ASP A 146 -10.79 7.99 13.24
C ASP A 146 -9.83 7.77 14.43
N SER A 147 -8.54 7.65 14.11
CA SER A 147 -7.46 7.35 15.08
C SER A 147 -7.63 6.02 15.83
N LYS A 148 -8.45 5.11 15.32
CA LYS A 148 -8.68 3.78 15.88
C LYS A 148 -8.36 2.69 14.87
N ILE A 149 -7.89 1.56 15.36
CA ILE A 149 -7.86 0.30 14.63
C ILE A 149 -9.24 -0.30 14.67
N TRP A 150 -9.71 -0.77 13.53
CA TRP A 150 -10.94 -1.53 13.37
C TRP A 150 -10.59 -2.89 12.78
N VAL A 151 -11.17 -3.95 13.32
CA VAL A 151 -11.15 -5.30 12.74
C VAL A 151 -12.58 -5.80 12.61
N PHE A 152 -12.85 -6.51 11.52
CA PHE A 152 -14.17 -6.95 11.10
C PHE A 152 -14.18 -8.48 10.98
N ALA A 153 -15.27 -9.11 11.42
CA ALA A 153 -15.52 -10.53 11.19
C ALA A 153 -17.01 -10.84 11.21
N SER A 154 -17.42 -11.84 10.43
CA SER A 154 -18.78 -12.40 10.47
C SER A 154 -18.85 -13.50 11.51
N SER A 155 -19.86 -13.48 12.38
CA SER A 155 -20.12 -14.53 13.39
C SER A 155 -21.36 -15.32 12.99
N ASP A 156 -21.26 -16.65 12.96
CA ASP A 156 -22.40 -17.54 12.75
C ASP A 156 -23.27 -17.59 14.01
N VAL A 157 -24.50 -17.09 13.87
CA VAL A 157 -25.51 -17.04 14.94
C VAL A 157 -26.62 -18.09 14.72
N GLY A 158 -26.37 -19.09 13.87
CA GLY A 158 -27.20 -20.26 13.63
C GLY A 158 -28.33 -20.08 12.62
N SER A 159 -28.82 -18.86 12.41
CA SER A 159 -29.83 -18.52 11.38
C SER A 159 -29.26 -17.77 10.18
N GLY A 160 -27.96 -17.53 10.20
CA GLY A 160 -27.20 -16.67 9.29
C GLY A 160 -25.99 -16.11 10.05
N CYS A 161 -25.24 -15.23 9.40
CA CYS A 161 -24.08 -14.59 10.00
C CYS A 161 -24.35 -13.11 10.31
N ALA A 162 -23.93 -12.64 11.48
CA ALA A 162 -23.89 -11.23 11.80
C ALA A 162 -22.48 -10.70 11.61
N LEU A 163 -22.33 -9.65 10.80
CA LEU A 163 -21.09 -8.88 10.70
C LEU A 163 -20.88 -8.04 11.97
N TYR A 164 -19.72 -8.22 12.59
CA TYR A 164 -19.25 -7.47 13.74
C TYR A 164 -17.98 -6.68 13.41
N SER A 165 -17.74 -5.65 14.22
CA SER A 165 -16.44 -4.99 14.30
C SER A 165 -16.00 -4.81 15.74
N TRP A 166 -14.69 -4.83 15.96
CA TRP A 166 -14.06 -4.39 17.21
C TRP A 166 -13.10 -3.26 16.88
N ASN A 167 -13.13 -2.19 17.69
CA ASN A 167 -12.18 -1.10 17.53
C ASN A 167 -11.43 -0.75 18.81
N THR A 168 -10.20 -0.28 18.65
CA THR A 168 -9.30 0.07 19.75
C THR A 168 -8.38 1.21 19.36
N THR A 169 -7.80 1.89 20.34
CA THR A 169 -6.71 2.86 20.10
C THR A 169 -5.33 2.23 20.32
N ASP A 170 -5.23 1.22 21.18
CA ASP A 170 -3.94 0.68 21.60
C ASP A 170 -3.92 -0.84 21.85
N GLY A 171 -5.08 -1.50 21.85
CA GLY A 171 -5.26 -2.95 22.05
C GLY A 171 -5.52 -3.35 23.51
N SER A 172 -5.58 -2.38 24.43
CA SER A 172 -5.84 -2.65 25.85
C SER A 172 -7.31 -2.92 26.15
N SER A 173 -8.22 -2.31 25.37
CA SER A 173 -9.66 -2.56 25.40
C SER A 173 -10.24 -2.45 24.00
N TRP A 174 -11.37 -3.12 23.77
CA TRP A 174 -12.04 -3.18 22.47
C TRP A 174 -13.50 -2.78 22.60
N ASP A 175 -13.92 -1.82 21.78
CA ASP A 175 -15.32 -1.46 21.59
C ASP A 175 -15.91 -2.39 20.53
N GLU A 176 -16.86 -3.25 20.93
CA GLU A 176 -17.56 -4.17 20.03
C GLU A 176 -18.83 -3.54 19.44
N TRP A 177 -19.06 -3.76 18.14
CA TRP A 177 -20.25 -3.31 17.42
C TRP A 177 -20.84 -4.42 16.54
N ASN A 178 -22.14 -4.67 16.71
CA ASN A 178 -22.93 -5.44 15.74
C ASN A 178 -23.23 -4.56 14.52
N LEU A 179 -22.38 -4.66 13.50
CA LEU A 179 -22.50 -3.86 12.29
C LEU A 179 -23.74 -4.22 11.48
N SER A 180 -24.12 -5.50 11.44
CA SER A 180 -25.36 -5.93 10.77
C SER A 180 -26.58 -5.16 11.24
N SER A 181 -26.70 -4.98 12.56
CA SER A 181 -27.75 -4.18 13.19
C SER A 181 -27.55 -2.69 12.95
N ALA A 182 -26.34 -2.16 13.18
CA ALA A 182 -26.04 -0.73 13.04
C ALA A 182 -26.23 -0.20 11.60
N MET A 183 -25.92 -1.04 10.61
CA MET A 183 -26.11 -0.76 9.19
C MET A 183 -27.53 -1.07 8.72
N GLY A 184 -28.33 -1.79 9.51
CA GLY A 184 -29.69 -2.18 9.13
C GLY A 184 -29.75 -3.17 7.96
N ILE A 185 -28.74 -4.01 7.79
CA ILE A 185 -28.61 -4.96 6.67
C ILE A 185 -29.18 -6.35 7.00
N GLY A 186 -29.50 -6.60 8.27
CA GLY A 186 -29.93 -7.92 8.73
C GLY A 186 -28.78 -8.92 8.77
N LEU A 187 -29.10 -10.21 8.82
CA LEU A 187 -28.09 -11.27 8.79
C LEU A 187 -27.64 -11.55 7.36
N LEU A 188 -26.34 -11.77 7.20
CA LEU A 188 -25.75 -12.28 5.97
C LEU A 188 -26.15 -13.76 5.82
N PRO A 189 -26.62 -14.21 4.63
CA PRO A 189 -26.96 -15.61 4.42
C PRO A 189 -25.74 -16.52 4.56
N ASP A 190 -25.98 -17.77 4.94
CA ASP A 190 -24.96 -18.82 4.88
C ASP A 190 -24.45 -18.99 3.44
N GLY A 191 -23.14 -19.20 3.29
CA GLY A 191 -22.44 -19.21 2.00
C GLY A 191 -22.18 -17.83 1.39
N ALA A 192 -22.58 -16.73 2.05
CA ALA A 192 -22.46 -15.36 1.57
C ALA A 192 -22.02 -14.37 2.66
N ALA A 193 -21.42 -14.84 3.76
CA ALA A 193 -21.00 -13.98 4.86
C ALA A 193 -19.63 -13.30 4.63
N HIS A 194 -19.33 -12.99 3.37
CA HIS A 194 -18.10 -12.35 2.91
C HIS A 194 -18.20 -10.83 2.98
N PHE A 195 -17.08 -10.18 3.28
CA PHE A 195 -17.03 -8.72 3.44
C PHE A 195 -15.64 -8.15 3.11
N ALA A 196 -15.58 -6.84 2.95
CA ALA A 196 -14.32 -6.10 2.87
C ALA A 196 -14.51 -4.72 3.51
N ALA A 197 -13.45 -4.19 4.11
CA ALA A 197 -13.44 -2.90 4.77
C ALA A 197 -12.24 -2.06 4.31
N ALA A 198 -12.48 -0.77 4.04
CA ALA A 198 -11.41 0.13 3.62
C ALA A 198 -11.72 1.58 4.02
N VAL A 199 -10.68 2.41 4.13
CA VAL A 199 -10.86 3.85 4.30
C VAL A 199 -10.65 4.54 2.96
N CYS A 200 -11.66 5.30 2.51
CA CYS A 200 -11.59 6.07 1.29
C CYS A 200 -12.36 7.39 1.45
N ASN A 201 -11.76 8.49 1.02
CA ASN A 201 -12.33 9.85 1.11
C ASN A 201 -12.78 10.22 2.54
N GLY A 202 -11.97 9.86 3.55
CA GLY A 202 -12.25 10.16 4.95
C GLY A 202 -13.44 9.39 5.53
N LYS A 203 -13.83 8.27 4.92
CA LYS A 203 -14.95 7.43 5.35
C LYS A 203 -14.50 5.98 5.47
N LEU A 204 -15.06 5.27 6.43
CA LEU A 204 -14.89 3.82 6.58
C LEU A 204 -15.95 3.12 5.73
N TRP A 205 -15.53 2.49 4.64
CA TRP A 205 -16.39 1.71 3.76
C TRP A 205 -16.40 0.26 4.20
N VAL A 206 -17.58 -0.36 4.11
CA VAL A 206 -17.79 -1.79 4.31
C VAL A 206 -18.58 -2.30 3.10
N ALA A 207 -17.96 -3.17 2.32
CA ALA A 207 -18.62 -3.98 1.31
C ALA A 207 -18.99 -5.34 1.90
N TYR A 208 -20.14 -5.89 1.52
CA TYR A 208 -20.65 -7.15 2.03
C TYR A 208 -21.51 -7.83 0.97
N GLN A 209 -21.53 -9.15 1.02
CA GLN A 209 -22.37 -9.95 0.14
C GLN A 209 -23.74 -10.19 0.79
N LEU A 210 -24.81 -9.90 0.06
CA LEU A 210 -26.19 -10.16 0.47
C LEU A 210 -26.84 -11.06 -0.58
N GLY A 211 -26.87 -12.37 -0.30
CA GLY A 211 -27.26 -13.37 -1.30
C GLY A 211 -26.21 -13.45 -2.42
N ASN A 212 -26.60 -13.15 -3.65
CA ASN A 212 -25.67 -13.15 -4.80
C ASN A 212 -25.14 -11.75 -5.15
N ASP A 213 -25.62 -10.72 -4.46
CA ASP A 213 -25.30 -9.33 -4.78
C ASP A 213 -24.28 -8.79 -3.79
N TRP A 214 -23.36 -7.97 -4.30
CA TRP A 214 -22.44 -7.21 -3.45
C TRP A 214 -23.00 -5.82 -3.22
N ASN A 215 -22.99 -5.40 -1.96
CA ASN A 215 -23.48 -4.11 -1.52
C ASN A 215 -22.39 -3.41 -0.71
N ALA A 216 -22.50 -2.09 -0.56
CA ALA A 216 -21.59 -1.31 0.26
C ALA A 216 -22.30 -0.18 1.00
N LYS A 217 -21.78 0.14 2.18
CA LYS A 217 -22.13 1.35 2.93
C LYS A 217 -20.85 1.97 3.49
N TYR A 218 -20.93 3.22 3.90
CA TYR A 218 -19.84 3.85 4.65
C TYR A 218 -20.31 4.53 5.92
N TRP A 219 -19.39 4.59 6.87
CA TRP A 219 -19.48 5.38 8.09
C TRP A 219 -18.66 6.66 7.92
N ASP A 220 -19.27 7.80 8.23
CA ASP A 220 -18.64 9.13 8.12
C ASP A 220 -18.10 9.69 9.45
N GLY A 221 -18.14 8.89 10.52
CA GLY A 221 -17.86 9.34 11.88
C GLY A 221 -19.11 9.60 12.73
N SER A 222 -20.30 9.67 12.10
CA SER A 222 -21.55 10.00 12.78
C SER A 222 -22.75 9.15 12.36
N SER A 223 -22.82 8.73 11.11
CA SER A 223 -23.91 7.93 10.57
C SER A 223 -23.46 6.99 9.46
N TRP A 224 -24.21 5.91 9.26
CA TRP A 224 -24.07 5.05 8.09
C TRP A 224 -24.81 5.66 6.91
N SER A 225 -24.21 5.59 5.72
CA SER A 225 -24.84 6.00 4.46
C SER A 225 -26.08 5.17 4.12
N SER A 226 -26.78 5.55 3.05
CA SER A 226 -27.63 4.60 2.33
C SER A 226 -26.78 3.48 1.70
N GLU A 227 -27.43 2.39 1.31
CA GLU A 227 -26.80 1.29 0.59
C GLU A 227 -26.42 1.68 -0.84
N TYR A 228 -25.28 1.18 -1.29
CA TYR A 228 -24.78 1.24 -2.66
C TYR A 228 -24.72 -0.19 -3.20
N ASP A 229 -25.43 -0.45 -4.29
CA ASP A 229 -25.28 -1.69 -5.05
C ASP A 229 -23.95 -1.63 -5.84
N ILE A 230 -23.13 -2.66 -5.69
CA ILE A 230 -21.85 -2.82 -6.39
C ILE A 230 -21.83 -4.09 -7.27
N SER A 231 -22.99 -4.75 -7.44
CA SER A 231 -23.17 -5.77 -8.46
C SER A 231 -23.10 -5.12 -9.86
N THR A 232 -22.33 -5.73 -10.77
CA THR A 232 -22.18 -5.30 -12.17
C THR A 232 -23.02 -6.14 -13.10
#